data_AF-D1PNR1-F1
#
_entry.id   AF-D1PNR1-F1
#
_cell.length_a   1.000
_cell.length_b   1.000
_cell.length_c   1.000
_cell.angle_alpha   90.00
_cell.angle_beta   90.00
_cell.angle_gamma   90.00
#
_symmetry.space_group_name_H-M   'P 1'
#
loop_
_entity.id
_entity.type
_entity.pdbx_description
1 polymer ?
#
loop_
_entity_poly.entity_id
_entity_poly.type
_entity_poly.pdbx_seq_one_letter_code
_entity_poly.pdbx_strand_id
1 'polypeptide(L)'
;MFLFTVTKPGLRQAGALALCAVCLCGTVAAAVHFSGDAVTAAADAAPGIETTQDIGTYFTGYGFDTDLSTAAVDKVKIPKKWDDSFTAFNQVVQESDLDLSDYKGKTVEKWTLLCPELSTDDQDTYCVLLVYKAKAIGAYLLQKPSGEVTGLITAAKASAETAAAQQEETQATAAETEIEYPTE
;
A
#
# COMPACT_ATOMS: atom_id res chain seq x y z
N MET A 1 27.39 66.35 -22.44
CA MET A 1 27.28 64.88 -22.48
C MET A 1 25.89 64.51 -21.94
N PHE A 2 25.27 63.49 -22.53
CA PHE A 2 23.84 63.40 -22.88
C PHE A 2 22.82 63.25 -21.73
N LEU A 3 21.64 63.87 -21.95
CA LEU A 3 20.33 63.50 -21.41
C LEU A 3 19.93 62.10 -21.93
N PHE A 4 19.35 61.27 -21.05
CA PHE A 4 18.31 60.30 -21.43
C PHE A 4 17.30 60.14 -20.28
N THR A 5 16.10 60.66 -20.52
CA THR A 5 14.86 60.37 -19.79
C THR A 5 14.04 59.33 -20.61
N VAL A 6 12.94 58.83 -20.01
CA VAL A 6 11.85 57.99 -20.60
C VAL A 6 12.17 56.46 -20.58
N THR A 7 11.46 55.52 -19.94
CA THR A 7 10.01 55.32 -19.65
C THR A 7 9.78 54.15 -18.64
N LYS A 8 8.74 54.23 -17.80
CA LYS A 8 8.07 53.11 -17.02
C LYS A 8 7.08 52.36 -17.97
N PRO A 9 6.38 51.20 -17.71
CA PRO A 9 5.95 50.59 -16.41
C PRO A 9 5.68 49.04 -16.31
N GLY A 10 5.19 48.56 -15.14
CA GLY A 10 4.42 47.30 -14.93
C GLY A 10 5.17 46.14 -14.22
N LEU A 11 5.03 45.89 -12.90
CA LEU A 11 3.99 45.17 -12.14
C LEU A 11 3.92 43.64 -12.40
N ARG A 12 3.98 42.86 -11.29
CA ARG A 12 3.76 41.40 -11.10
C ARG A 12 5.03 40.55 -11.32
N GLN A 13 5.50 39.65 -10.45
CA GLN A 13 4.94 38.78 -9.40
C GLN A 13 6.03 38.61 -8.31
N ALA A 14 5.74 38.92 -7.05
CA ALA A 14 5.17 37.99 -6.06
C ALA A 14 6.16 36.93 -5.55
N GLY A 15 6.66 37.16 -4.33
CA GLY A 15 6.65 36.12 -3.30
C GLY A 15 7.91 35.28 -3.11
N ALA A 16 9.07 35.90 -2.92
CA ALA A 16 10.20 35.27 -2.21
C ALA A 16 10.52 36.14 -0.99
N LEU A 17 10.40 35.56 0.21
CA LEU A 17 10.51 36.11 1.59
C LEU A 17 9.20 35.71 2.31
N ALA A 18 9.15 35.10 3.48
CA ALA A 18 10.11 34.80 4.53
C ALA A 18 9.40 33.77 5.45
N LEU A 19 10.05 32.90 6.21
CA LEU A 19 10.49 33.18 7.58
C LEU A 19 10.92 31.84 8.19
N CYS A 20 12.17 31.74 8.62
CA CYS A 20 12.56 30.80 9.66
C CYS A 20 12.07 31.32 11.02
N ALA A 21 11.76 30.38 11.92
CA ALA A 21 11.63 30.52 13.38
C ALA A 21 10.31 31.08 13.95
N VAL A 22 9.38 30.17 14.26
CA VAL A 22 8.48 30.21 15.44
C VAL A 22 8.36 28.75 15.90
N CYS A 23 9.14 28.37 16.91
CA CYS A 23 8.68 28.21 18.29
C CYS A 23 7.68 27.06 18.49
N LEU A 24 8.24 25.94 18.96
CA LEU A 24 7.73 25.09 20.04
C LEU A 24 6.50 25.65 20.77
N CYS A 25 5.37 24.93 20.70
CA CYS A 25 4.49 24.53 21.81
C CYS A 25 3.07 24.18 21.34
N GLY A 26 2.55 23.04 21.83
CA GLY A 26 1.14 22.62 21.75
C GLY A 26 0.88 21.68 20.57
N THR A 27 0.41 20.46 20.71
CA THR A 27 -0.55 19.92 21.68
C THR A 27 -0.37 18.40 21.81
N VAL A 28 -0.11 17.92 23.03
CA VAL A 28 -0.44 16.53 23.39
C VAL A 28 -1.90 16.56 23.79
N ALA A 29 -2.79 16.13 22.89
CA ALA A 29 -4.16 15.77 23.21
C ALA A 29 -4.78 14.96 22.07
N ALA A 30 -5.14 13.71 22.39
CA ALA A 30 -6.18 12.90 21.77
C ALA A 30 -5.94 12.49 20.28
N ALA A 31 -6.22 11.28 19.83
CA ALA A 31 -7.04 10.22 20.38
C ALA A 31 -6.58 8.89 19.78
N VAL A 32 -6.65 7.84 20.59
CA VAL A 32 -6.94 6.50 20.13
C VAL A 32 -8.26 6.53 19.35
N HIS A 33 -8.21 6.49 18.03
CA HIS A 33 -9.33 6.04 17.21
C HIS A 33 -8.78 5.17 16.08
N PHE A 34 -8.60 3.91 16.44
CA PHE A 34 -8.62 2.77 15.54
C PHE A 34 -10.09 2.58 15.12
N SER A 35 -10.47 3.12 13.97
CA SER A 35 -11.75 2.85 13.28
C SER A 35 -11.56 3.27 11.83
N GLY A 36 -11.81 2.33 10.92
CA GLY A 36 -11.49 2.46 9.51
C GLY A 36 -12.38 3.42 8.70
N ASP A 37 -12.13 3.32 7.40
CA ASP A 37 -12.87 3.88 6.27
C ASP A 37 -12.52 5.32 5.86
N ALA A 38 -11.50 5.40 4.99
CA ALA A 38 -11.57 6.21 3.76
C ALA A 38 -10.45 5.76 2.81
N VAL A 39 -10.76 4.75 1.98
CA VAL A 39 -10.02 4.51 0.73
C VAL A 39 -10.30 5.69 -0.18
N THR A 40 -9.43 6.70 -0.15
CA THR A 40 -9.35 7.74 -1.18
C THR A 40 -8.30 7.32 -2.20
N ALA A 41 -8.72 6.45 -3.11
CA ALA A 41 -8.05 6.27 -4.37
C ALA A 41 -8.19 7.55 -5.21
N ALA A 42 -7.08 8.28 -5.41
CA ALA A 42 -6.65 8.76 -6.73
C ALA A 42 -5.43 9.71 -6.63
N ALA A 43 -4.31 9.23 -7.19
CA ALA A 43 -3.43 10.01 -8.06
C ALA A 43 -2.90 11.36 -7.56
N ASP A 44 -2.16 11.35 -6.45
CA ASP A 44 -0.97 12.21 -6.36
C ASP A 44 0.22 11.33 -6.73
N ALA A 45 1.24 11.87 -7.40
CA ALA A 45 2.38 11.08 -7.86
C ALA A 45 2.99 10.35 -6.67
N ALA A 46 2.69 9.04 -6.56
CA ALA A 46 3.15 8.25 -5.42
C ALA A 46 4.65 8.49 -5.29
N PRO A 47 5.14 8.95 -4.11
CA PRO A 47 6.57 9.08 -3.89
C PRO A 47 7.20 7.76 -4.33
N GLY A 48 8.27 7.85 -5.12
CA GLY A 48 8.91 6.68 -5.69
C GLY A 48 9.19 5.66 -4.58
N ILE A 49 8.93 4.38 -4.84
CA ILE A 49 9.16 3.33 -3.87
C ILE A 49 10.66 3.08 -3.81
N GLU A 50 11.33 3.67 -2.82
CA GLU A 50 12.78 3.61 -2.66
C GLU A 50 13.20 2.93 -1.35
N THR A 51 12.33 2.92 -0.34
CA THR A 51 12.61 2.38 1.00
C THR A 51 11.62 1.31 1.42
N THR A 52 12.02 0.49 2.40
CA THR A 52 11.15 -0.49 3.05
C THR A 52 9.87 0.14 3.62
N GLN A 53 9.96 1.38 4.09
CA GLN A 53 8.83 2.11 4.67
C GLN A 53 7.80 2.51 3.60
N ASP A 54 8.25 2.90 2.40
CA ASP A 54 7.36 3.22 1.27
C ASP A 54 6.55 1.98 0.86
N ILE A 55 7.15 0.80 0.99
CA ILE A 55 6.52 -0.48 0.62
C ILE A 55 5.49 -0.89 1.65
N GLY A 56 5.80 -0.76 2.94
CA GLY A 56 4.79 -0.95 3.98
C GLY A 56 3.59 -0.04 3.76
N THR A 57 3.85 1.25 3.52
CA THR A 57 2.80 2.23 3.22
C THR A 57 1.99 1.86 1.99
N TYR A 58 2.65 1.34 0.94
CA TYR A 58 1.96 0.84 -0.25
C TYR A 58 0.97 -0.25 0.10
N PHE A 59 1.39 -1.29 0.83
CA PHE A 59 0.52 -2.41 1.22
C PHE A 59 -0.58 -2.01 2.21
N THR A 60 -0.29 -1.15 3.17
CA THR A 60 -1.30 -0.60 4.09
C THR A 60 -2.38 0.19 3.33
N GLY A 61 -2.02 0.85 2.23
CA GLY A 61 -2.98 1.50 1.32
C GLY A 61 -4.00 0.55 0.69
N TYR A 62 -3.68 -0.74 0.59
CA TYR A 62 -4.59 -1.80 0.14
C TYR A 62 -5.23 -2.58 1.29
N GLY A 63 -5.00 -2.17 2.55
CA GLY A 63 -5.57 -2.81 3.73
C GLY A 63 -4.77 -4.00 4.26
N PHE A 64 -3.49 -4.13 3.90
CA PHE A 64 -2.60 -5.17 4.44
C PHE A 64 -1.55 -4.58 5.36
N ASP A 65 -1.50 -5.06 6.60
CA ASP A 65 -0.39 -4.76 7.51
C ASP A 65 0.79 -5.71 7.23
N THR A 66 2.01 -5.16 7.19
CA THR A 66 3.22 -5.93 6.85
C THR A 66 4.32 -5.69 7.88
N ASP A 67 4.99 -6.76 8.29
CA ASP A 67 6.11 -6.67 9.22
C ASP A 67 7.37 -6.20 8.49
N LEU A 68 7.68 -4.91 8.61
CA LEU A 68 8.88 -4.28 8.04
C LEU A 68 10.19 -4.90 8.52
N SER A 69 10.19 -5.56 9.68
CA SER A 69 11.37 -6.25 10.23
C SER A 69 11.73 -7.50 9.42
N THR A 70 10.76 -8.08 8.72
CA THR A 70 10.93 -9.26 7.86
C THR A 70 11.25 -8.90 6.41
N ALA A 71 11.36 -7.61 6.10
CA ALA A 71 11.53 -7.15 4.73
C ALA A 71 12.80 -7.73 4.08
N ALA A 72 12.59 -8.45 2.99
CA ALA A 72 13.64 -9.01 2.15
C ALA A 72 13.59 -8.37 0.76
N VAL A 73 14.78 -8.05 0.22
CA VAL A 73 14.93 -7.44 -1.10
C VAL A 73 15.80 -8.30 -1.98
N ASP A 74 15.21 -8.83 -3.04
CA ASP A 74 15.93 -9.61 -4.05
C ASP A 74 15.93 -8.87 -5.39
N LYS A 75 17.01 -9.00 -6.15
CA LYS A 75 17.03 -8.56 -7.55
C LYS A 75 16.67 -9.73 -8.45
N VAL A 76 15.47 -9.69 -9.01
CA VAL A 76 14.96 -10.75 -9.89
C VAL A 76 14.88 -10.25 -11.32
N LYS A 77 15.16 -11.14 -12.28
CA LYS A 77 15.07 -10.82 -13.70
C LYS A 77 13.77 -11.37 -14.27
N ILE A 78 12.95 -10.49 -14.83
CA ILE A 78 11.74 -10.91 -15.54
C ILE A 78 12.16 -11.66 -16.81
N PRO A 79 11.68 -12.89 -17.04
CA PRO A 79 12.02 -13.66 -18.24
C PRO A 79 11.65 -12.89 -19.52
N LYS A 80 12.50 -12.99 -20.55
CA LYS A 80 12.22 -12.41 -21.88
C LYS A 80 11.13 -13.17 -22.63
N LYS A 81 11.09 -14.49 -22.39
CA LYS A 81 10.10 -15.41 -22.91
C LYS A 81 9.32 -15.93 -21.70
N TRP A 82 8.01 -15.83 -21.76
CA TRP A 82 7.12 -16.35 -20.73
C TRP A 82 6.67 -17.73 -21.17
N ASP A 83 6.72 -18.67 -20.23
CA ASP A 83 6.01 -19.94 -20.32
C ASP A 83 4.58 -19.75 -19.83
N ASP A 84 3.81 -20.84 -19.81
CA ASP A 84 2.42 -20.82 -19.33
C ASP A 84 2.36 -20.42 -17.85
N SER A 85 3.33 -20.85 -17.04
CA SER A 85 3.41 -20.52 -15.60
C SER A 85 3.60 -19.02 -15.36
N PHE A 86 4.56 -18.38 -16.04
CA PHE A 86 4.79 -16.95 -15.89
C PHE A 86 3.65 -16.12 -16.50
N THR A 87 2.99 -16.65 -17.54
CA THR A 87 1.82 -16.01 -18.14
C THR A 87 0.64 -16.00 -17.17
N ALA A 88 0.36 -17.13 -16.50
CA ALA A 88 -0.65 -17.23 -15.45
C ALA A 88 -0.32 -16.31 -14.26
N PHE A 89 0.95 -16.28 -13.84
CA PHE A 89 1.39 -15.35 -12.81
C PHE A 89 1.15 -13.88 -13.19
N ASN A 90 1.42 -13.48 -14.43
CA ASN A 90 1.15 -12.11 -14.87
C ASN A 90 -0.36 -11.79 -14.88
N GLN A 91 -1.23 -12.77 -15.14
CA GLN A 91 -2.68 -12.56 -15.03
C GLN A 91 -3.09 -12.19 -13.60
N VAL A 92 -2.52 -12.86 -12.59
CA VAL A 92 -2.76 -12.52 -11.18
C VAL A 92 -2.26 -11.11 -10.84
N VAL A 93 -1.11 -10.72 -11.39
CA VAL A 93 -0.58 -9.35 -11.23
C VAL A 93 -1.51 -8.32 -11.91
N GLN A 94 -2.10 -8.66 -13.05
CA GLN A 94 -3.08 -7.82 -13.76
C GLN A 94 -4.39 -7.62 -13.00
N GLU A 95 -4.77 -8.55 -12.12
CA GLU A 95 -5.90 -8.33 -11.19
C GLU A 95 -5.65 -7.16 -10.24
N SER A 96 -4.39 -6.76 -10.07
CA SER A 96 -3.98 -5.62 -9.23
C SER A 96 -3.76 -4.34 -10.05
N ASP A 97 -4.27 -4.28 -11.29
CA ASP A 97 -4.06 -3.18 -12.24
C ASP A 97 -2.58 -2.92 -12.61
N LEU A 98 -1.75 -3.97 -12.58
CA LEU A 98 -0.31 -3.92 -12.89
C LEU A 98 0.06 -4.91 -14.01
N ASP A 99 1.14 -4.65 -14.76
CA ASP A 99 1.55 -5.54 -15.85
C ASP A 99 3.09 -5.62 -15.99
N LEU A 100 3.60 -6.84 -16.10
CA LEU A 100 5.02 -7.11 -16.29
C LEU A 100 5.43 -7.20 -17.77
N SER A 101 4.48 -7.10 -18.70
CA SER A 101 4.69 -7.32 -20.14
C SER A 101 5.71 -6.35 -20.75
N ASP A 102 5.71 -5.10 -20.29
CA ASP A 102 6.67 -4.07 -20.72
C ASP A 102 8.06 -4.21 -20.07
N TYR A 103 8.16 -5.05 -19.03
CA TYR A 103 9.37 -5.25 -18.23
C TYR A 103 10.09 -6.57 -18.55
N LYS A 104 9.72 -7.25 -19.63
CA LYS A 104 10.37 -8.49 -20.08
C LYS A 104 11.87 -8.31 -20.28
N GLY A 105 12.66 -9.17 -19.64
CA GLY A 105 14.12 -9.12 -19.66
C GLY A 105 14.75 -8.03 -18.80
N LYS A 106 13.97 -7.23 -18.07
CA LYS A 106 14.45 -6.23 -17.11
C LYS A 106 14.72 -6.88 -15.76
N THR A 107 15.65 -6.30 -15.02
CA THR A 107 15.89 -6.63 -13.61
C THR A 107 15.06 -5.70 -12.77
N VAL A 108 14.30 -6.27 -11.86
CA VAL A 108 13.36 -5.57 -10.97
C VAL A 108 13.68 -5.99 -9.54
N GLU A 109 13.32 -5.15 -8.58
CA GLU A 109 13.51 -5.42 -7.16
C GLU A 109 12.23 -6.07 -6.64
N LYS A 110 12.37 -7.31 -6.15
CA LYS A 110 11.30 -8.05 -5.50
C LYS A 110 11.46 -7.85 -4.00
N TRP A 111 10.54 -7.09 -3.45
CA TRP A 111 10.40 -6.85 -2.04
C TRP A 111 9.41 -7.85 -1.47
N THR A 112 9.74 -8.48 -0.35
CA THR A 112 8.91 -9.49 0.29
C THR A 112 8.83 -9.18 1.77
N LEU A 113 7.62 -9.07 2.29
CA LEU A 113 7.34 -8.78 3.69
C LEU A 113 6.30 -9.77 4.19
N LEU A 114 6.42 -10.21 5.44
CA LEU A 114 5.41 -11.06 6.06
C LEU A 114 4.14 -10.24 6.35
N CYS A 115 2.97 -10.81 6.08
CA CYS A 115 1.67 -10.27 6.45
C CYS A 115 1.13 -11.08 7.63
N PRO A 116 1.38 -10.65 8.89
CA PRO A 116 1.03 -11.44 10.07
C PRO A 116 -0.49 -11.62 10.22
N GLU A 117 -1.31 -10.66 9.78
CA GLU A 117 -2.77 -10.77 9.89
C GLU A 117 -3.39 -11.84 8.98
N LEU A 118 -2.74 -12.15 7.86
CA LEU A 118 -3.14 -13.20 6.93
C LEU A 118 -2.37 -14.50 7.12
N SER A 119 -1.41 -14.51 8.06
CA SER A 119 -0.62 -15.70 8.38
C SER A 119 -1.33 -16.47 9.49
N THR A 120 -1.31 -17.79 9.40
CA THR A 120 -1.80 -18.72 10.42
C THR A 120 -0.64 -19.55 10.95
N ASP A 121 -0.83 -20.27 12.06
CA ASP A 121 0.24 -21.10 12.64
C ASP A 121 0.83 -22.14 11.65
N ASP A 122 0.06 -22.53 10.63
CA ASP A 122 0.45 -23.52 9.61
C ASP A 122 0.83 -22.91 8.26
N GLN A 123 0.51 -21.63 8.01
CA GLN A 123 0.73 -20.98 6.72
C GLN A 123 1.21 -19.54 6.89
N ASP A 124 2.37 -19.23 6.31
CA ASP A 124 2.86 -17.86 6.24
C ASP A 124 2.37 -17.18 4.96
N THR A 125 1.75 -16.02 5.09
CA THR A 125 1.35 -15.18 3.95
C THR A 125 2.31 -14.01 3.80
N TYR A 126 2.92 -13.88 2.62
CA TYR A 126 3.89 -12.83 2.31
C TYR A 126 3.31 -11.84 1.30
N CYS A 127 3.42 -10.55 1.59
CA CYS A 127 3.19 -9.47 0.65
C CYS A 127 4.42 -9.28 -0.23
N VAL A 128 4.27 -9.42 -1.54
CA VAL A 128 5.36 -9.29 -2.50
C VAL A 128 5.11 -8.13 -3.47
N LEU A 129 6.06 -7.20 -3.52
CA LEU A 129 6.03 -6.05 -4.43
C LEU A 129 7.20 -6.11 -5.40
N LEU A 130 6.90 -5.95 -6.68
CA LEU A 130 7.87 -5.80 -7.76
C LEU A 130 8.02 -4.31 -8.09
N VAL A 131 9.23 -3.80 -7.91
CA VAL A 131 9.57 -2.40 -8.14
C VAL A 131 10.61 -2.30 -9.26
N TYR A 132 10.35 -1.43 -10.23
CA TYR A 132 11.32 -1.09 -11.27
C TYR A 132 11.46 0.42 -11.39
N LYS A 133 12.69 0.92 -11.18
CA LYS A 133 13.00 2.35 -11.19
C LYS A 133 12.05 3.16 -10.27
N ALA A 134 11.92 2.71 -9.03
CA ALA A 134 11.04 3.30 -8.00
C ALA A 134 9.53 3.30 -8.35
N LYS A 135 9.10 2.49 -9.33
CA LYS A 135 7.68 2.31 -9.67
C LYS A 135 7.22 0.90 -9.31
N ALA A 136 6.08 0.78 -8.65
CA ALA A 136 5.37 -0.49 -8.53
C ALA A 136 4.94 -0.96 -9.94
N ILE A 137 5.35 -2.17 -10.30
CA ILE A 137 5.04 -2.79 -11.60
C ILE A 137 4.34 -4.14 -11.44
N GLY A 138 4.28 -4.67 -10.23
CA GLY A 138 3.50 -5.86 -9.89
C GLY A 138 3.41 -6.02 -8.38
N ALA A 139 2.26 -6.48 -7.88
CA ALA A 139 2.03 -6.73 -6.47
C ALA A 139 1.14 -7.96 -6.32
N TYR A 140 1.43 -8.82 -5.33
CA TYR A 140 0.69 -10.05 -5.07
C TYR A 140 0.97 -10.55 -3.66
N LEU A 141 0.08 -11.41 -3.15
CA LEU A 141 0.31 -12.21 -1.96
C LEU A 141 0.84 -13.59 -2.34
N LEU A 142 1.76 -14.11 -1.53
CA LEU A 142 2.33 -15.45 -1.67
C LEU A 142 2.14 -16.21 -0.38
N GLN A 143 1.41 -17.31 -0.41
CA GLN A 143 1.23 -18.19 0.75
C GLN A 143 2.26 -19.33 0.72
N LYS A 144 2.82 -19.67 1.89
CA LYS A 144 3.74 -20.81 2.05
C LYS A 144 3.24 -21.72 3.17
N PRO A 145 3.38 -23.05 3.04
CA PRO A 145 4.06 -23.77 1.95
C PRO A 145 3.26 -23.99 0.65
N SER A 146 1.98 -23.59 0.56
CA SER A 146 1.13 -23.86 -0.61
C SER A 146 1.70 -23.36 -1.94
N GLY A 147 2.42 -22.22 -1.92
CA GLY A 147 2.93 -21.56 -3.11
C GLY A 147 1.83 -20.83 -3.90
N GLU A 148 0.65 -20.66 -3.32
CA GLU A 148 -0.47 -19.96 -3.95
C GLU A 148 -0.14 -18.47 -4.08
N VAL A 149 -0.51 -17.90 -5.23
CA VAL A 149 -0.30 -16.49 -5.56
C VAL A 149 -1.65 -15.84 -5.80
N THR A 150 -1.95 -14.78 -5.05
CA THR A 150 -3.22 -14.06 -5.12
C THR A 150 -2.99 -12.59 -5.44
N GLY A 151 -3.84 -12.01 -6.30
CA GLY A 151 -3.76 -10.59 -6.65
C GLY A 151 -4.09 -9.71 -5.44
N LEU A 152 -3.46 -8.53 -5.36
CA LEU A 152 -3.59 -7.64 -4.22
C LEU A 152 -5.03 -7.14 -4.03
N ILE A 153 -5.69 -6.73 -5.13
CA ILE A 153 -7.08 -6.24 -5.09
C ILE A 153 -8.05 -7.37 -4.74
N THR A 154 -7.86 -8.54 -5.35
CA THR A 154 -8.66 -9.74 -5.07
C THR A 154 -8.56 -10.13 -3.59
N ALA A 155 -7.34 -10.16 -3.05
CA ALA A 155 -7.11 -10.46 -1.65
C ALA A 155 -7.69 -9.38 -0.71
N ALA A 156 -7.60 -8.10 -1.09
CA ALA A 156 -8.10 -6.99 -0.27
C ALA A 156 -9.63 -7.04 -0.17
N LYS A 157 -10.28 -7.44 -1.27
CA LYS A 157 -11.72 -7.69 -1.26
C LYS A 157 -12.06 -8.87 -0.35
N ALA A 158 -11.35 -9.99 -0.47
CA ALA A 158 -11.58 -11.18 0.35
C ALA A 158 -11.35 -10.92 1.85
N SER A 159 -10.32 -10.14 2.21
CA SER A 159 -10.06 -9.75 3.61
C SER A 159 -11.15 -8.82 4.14
N ALA A 160 -11.62 -7.85 3.34
CA ALA A 160 -12.74 -6.99 3.70
C ALA A 160 -14.06 -7.76 3.89
N GLU A 161 -14.36 -8.73 3.02
CA GLU A 161 -15.54 -9.60 3.13
C GLU A 161 -15.47 -10.48 4.39
N THR A 162 -14.29 -11.01 4.72
CA THR A 162 -14.06 -11.82 5.93
C THR A 162 -14.23 -10.98 7.19
N ALA A 163 -13.69 -9.76 7.20
CA ALA A 163 -13.84 -8.83 8.32
C ALA A 163 -15.31 -8.42 8.54
N ALA A 164 -16.07 -8.21 7.47
CA ALA A 164 -17.50 -7.91 7.56
C ALA A 164 -18.31 -9.10 8.13
N ALA A 165 -18.00 -10.33 7.70
CA ALA A 165 -18.66 -11.53 8.21
C ALA A 165 -18.40 -11.75 9.72
N GLN A 166 -17.17 -11.51 10.18
CA GLN A 166 -16.81 -11.62 11.60
C GLN A 166 -17.53 -10.58 12.48
N GLN A 167 -17.78 -9.38 11.95
CA GLN A 167 -18.56 -8.35 12.65
C GLN A 167 -20.03 -8.75 12.80
N GLU A 168 -20.61 -9.40 11.80
CA GLU A 168 -21.99 -9.89 11.84
C GLU A 168 -22.15 -11.08 12.81
N GLU A 169 -21.19 -12.00 12.86
CA GLU A 169 -21.18 -13.16 13.77
C GLU A 169 -20.95 -12.75 15.24
N THR A 170 -20.10 -11.75 15.48
CA THR A 170 -19.89 -11.18 16.82
C THR A 170 -21.15 -10.45 17.32
N GLN A 171 -21.89 -9.78 16.43
CA GLN A 171 -23.13 -9.09 16.77
C GLN A 171 -24.30 -10.07 17.00
N ALA A 172 -24.34 -11.19 16.27
CA ALA A 172 -25.29 -12.28 16.50
C ALA A 172 -25.03 -13.02 17.83
N THR A 173 -23.77 -13.29 18.17
CA THR A 173 -23.38 -13.93 19.45
C THR A 173 -23.67 -13.02 20.66
N ALA A 174 -23.46 -11.71 20.52
CA ALA A 174 -23.80 -10.74 21.58
C ALA A 174 -25.31 -10.62 21.81
N ALA A 175 -26.13 -10.76 20.76
CA ALA A 175 -27.58 -10.77 20.86
C ALA A 175 -28.15 -12.07 21.46
N GLU A 176 -27.51 -13.22 21.21
CA GLU A 176 -27.92 -14.52 21.76
C GLU A 176 -27.58 -14.68 23.25
N THR A 177 -26.50 -14.03 23.73
CA THR A 177 -26.10 -14.06 25.15
C THR A 177 -27.04 -13.23 26.05
N GLU A 178 -27.81 -12.28 25.51
CA GLU A 178 -28.79 -11.49 26.28
C GLU A 178 -30.08 -12.27 26.60
N ILE A 179 -30.31 -13.43 25.95
CA ILE A 179 -31.57 -14.18 26.03
C ILE A 179 -31.49 -15.40 26.98
N GLU A 180 -30.30 -15.78 27.46
CA GLU A 180 -30.11 -17.01 28.27
C GLU A 180 -30.25 -16.78 29.80
N TYR A 181 -31.52 -16.53 30.21
CA TYR A 181 -32.22 -16.98 31.44
C TYR A 181 -31.76 -16.53 32.87
N PRO A 182 -32.58 -16.73 33.95
CA PRO A 182 -33.97 -17.21 34.04
C PRO A 182 -34.93 -16.32 34.87
N THR A 183 -36.21 -16.64 34.72
CA THR A 183 -37.32 -16.40 35.65
C THR A 183 -37.03 -16.93 37.07
N GLU A 184 -37.23 -16.12 38.10
CA GLU A 184 -37.93 -16.47 39.37
C GLU A 184 -38.46 -15.19 40.05
#